data_AF-D4YX28-F1
#
_entry.id   AF-D4YX28-F1
#
_cell.length_a   1.000
_cell.length_b   1.000
_cell.length_c   1.000
_cell.angle_alpha   90.00
_cell.angle_beta   90.00
_cell.angle_gamma   90.00
#
_symmetry.space_group_name_H-M   'P 1'
#
loop_
_entity.id
_entity.type
_entity.pdbx_description
1 polymer ?
#
loop_
_entity_poly.entity_id
_entity_poly.type
_entity_poly.pdbx_seq_one_letter_code
_entity_poly.pdbx_strand_id
1 'polypeptide(L)'
;MSRAYSIDLRERVVAAMASGLSARGAAAQFGVSVASAVRWSQRHRRTGGVAPGKLGGHRKPVLLPERDWLLARVAAEPDLTLRGLLAELVERGVKASYGALWLFLEREGLSFKKKPVRQRAGPTADRAAANAVEEVSGSA
;
A
#
# COMPACT_ATOMS: atom_id res chain seq x y z
N MET A 1 -4.22 -3.92 -16.18
CA MET A 1 -2.79 -3.55 -16.16
C MET A 1 -2.58 -2.29 -17.00
N SER A 2 -2.35 -1.14 -16.37
CA SER A 2 -2.05 0.12 -17.07
C SER A 2 -0.54 0.31 -17.19
N ARG A 3 0.08 -0.35 -18.16
CA ARG A 3 1.52 -0.16 -18.45
C ARG A 3 1.67 0.78 -19.64
N ALA A 4 2.50 1.80 -19.48
CA ALA A 4 2.91 2.66 -20.57
C ALA A 4 3.77 1.86 -21.58
N TYR A 5 3.60 2.14 -22.88
CA TYR A 5 4.56 1.74 -23.90
C TYR A 5 5.97 2.22 -23.56
N SER A 6 6.99 1.47 -24.00
CA SER A 6 8.40 1.79 -23.79
C SER A 6 8.76 3.19 -24.28
N ILE A 7 9.78 3.80 -23.67
CA ILE A 7 10.25 5.13 -24.04
C ILE A 7 10.80 5.10 -25.48
N ASP A 8 11.66 4.12 -25.79
CA ASP A 8 12.23 3.92 -27.12
C ASP A 8 11.17 3.91 -28.24
N LEU A 9 10.08 3.16 -28.08
CA LEU A 9 9.02 3.10 -29.08
C LEU A 9 8.41 4.49 -29.33
N ARG A 10 8.21 5.27 -28.27
CA ARG A 10 7.65 6.62 -28.37
C ARG A 10 8.63 7.58 -29.03
N GLU A 11 9.92 7.48 -28.71
CA GLU A 11 10.98 8.29 -29.32
C GLU A 11 11.05 8.04 -30.81
N ARG A 12 11.06 6.76 -31.23
CA ARG A 12 11.10 6.38 -32.65
C ARG A 12 9.86 6.86 -33.43
N VAL A 13 8.67 6.73 -32.85
CA VAL A 13 7.43 7.23 -33.48
C VAL A 13 7.45 8.75 -33.62
N VAL A 14 7.90 9.46 -32.58
CA VAL A 14 8.01 10.93 -32.63
C VAL A 14 9.07 11.38 -33.62
N ALA A 15 10.22 10.71 -33.68
CA ALA A 15 11.29 10.99 -34.63
C ALA A 15 10.82 10.78 -36.08
N ALA A 16 10.10 9.68 -36.36
CA ALA A 16 9.54 9.43 -37.69
C ALA A 16 8.51 10.49 -38.11
N MET A 17 7.67 10.94 -37.17
CA MET A 17 6.74 12.05 -37.45
C MET A 17 7.47 13.38 -37.64
N ALA A 18 8.56 13.62 -36.91
CA ALA A 18 9.40 14.80 -37.07
C ALA A 18 10.14 14.81 -38.42
N SER A 19 10.49 13.63 -38.95
CA SER A 19 11.09 13.47 -40.29
C SER A 19 10.07 13.54 -41.43
N GLY A 20 8.82 13.92 -41.15
CA GLY A 20 7.79 14.18 -42.18
C GLY A 20 6.75 13.08 -42.38
N LEU A 21 6.79 11.96 -41.64
CA LEU A 21 5.72 10.97 -41.74
C LEU A 21 4.41 11.50 -41.14
N SER A 22 3.30 11.22 -41.82
CA SER A 22 1.98 11.45 -41.24
C SER A 22 1.75 10.58 -40.00
N ALA A 23 0.84 11.01 -39.11
CA ALA A 23 0.49 10.22 -37.93
C ALA A 23 -0.04 8.81 -38.29
N ARG A 24 -0.73 8.68 -39.42
CA ARG A 24 -1.20 7.38 -39.93
C ARG A 24 -0.04 6.51 -40.43
N GLY A 25 0.91 7.11 -41.16
CA GLY A 25 2.11 6.42 -41.63
C GLY A 25 2.97 5.89 -40.49
N ALA A 26 3.25 6.75 -39.49
CA ALA A 26 4.00 6.34 -38.31
C ALA A 26 3.25 5.26 -37.51
N ALA A 27 1.94 5.39 -37.32
CA ALA A 27 1.13 4.38 -36.65
C ALA A 27 1.21 3.00 -37.32
N ALA A 28 1.10 2.96 -38.65
CA ALA A 28 1.22 1.74 -39.44
C ALA A 28 2.63 1.14 -39.36
N GLN A 29 3.68 1.96 -39.47
CA GLN A 29 5.07 1.51 -39.41
C GLN A 29 5.45 0.88 -38.06
N PHE A 30 4.96 1.45 -36.95
CA PHE A 30 5.32 1.03 -35.60
C PHE A 30 4.28 0.14 -34.91
N GLY A 31 3.18 -0.21 -35.59
CA GLY A 31 2.12 -1.07 -35.04
C GLY A 31 1.40 -0.45 -33.83
N VAL A 32 1.23 0.87 -33.81
CA VAL A 32 0.54 1.59 -32.73
C VAL A 32 -0.72 2.25 -33.24
N SER A 33 -1.65 2.61 -32.34
CA SER A 33 -2.83 3.37 -32.76
C SER A 33 -2.46 4.81 -33.16
N VAL A 34 -3.15 5.34 -34.18
CA VAL A 34 -2.97 6.73 -34.65
C VAL A 34 -3.12 7.73 -33.50
N ALA A 35 -4.09 7.52 -32.62
CA ALA A 35 -4.30 8.36 -31.44
C ALA A 35 -3.10 8.36 -30.47
N SER A 36 -2.34 7.27 -30.38
CA SER A 36 -1.13 7.21 -29.54
C SER A 36 0.02 7.99 -30.17
N ALA A 37 0.25 7.80 -31.47
CA ALA A 37 1.25 8.57 -32.22
C ALA A 37 0.99 10.09 -32.11
N VAL A 38 -0.26 10.51 -32.30
CA VAL A 38 -0.67 11.92 -32.14
C VAL A 38 -0.39 12.42 -30.71
N ARG A 39 -0.79 11.67 -29.67
CA ARG A 39 -0.56 12.06 -28.27
C ARG A 39 0.92 12.19 -27.93
N TRP A 40 1.77 11.29 -28.41
CA TRP A 40 3.22 11.36 -28.17
C TRP A 40 3.86 12.55 -28.88
N SER A 41 3.47 12.79 -30.13
CA SER A 41 3.92 13.95 -30.91
C SER A 41 3.49 15.29 -30.27
N GLN A 42 2.25 15.40 -29.82
CA GLN A 42 1.75 16.58 -29.09
C GLN A 42 2.50 16.81 -27.77
N ARG A 43 2.77 15.73 -27.02
CA ARG A 43 3.54 15.82 -25.78
C ARG A 43 4.95 16.31 -26.05
N HIS A 44 5.62 15.75 -27.05
CA HIS A 44 6.96 16.16 -27.45
C HIS A 44 6.99 17.64 -27.83
N ARG A 45 6.03 18.13 -28.62
CA ARG A 45 5.92 19.57 -28.94
C ARG A 45 5.72 20.45 -27.71
N ARG A 46 4.97 19.98 -26.72
CA ARG A 46 4.65 20.76 -25.52
C ARG A 46 5.76 20.77 -24.48
N THR A 47 6.48 19.66 -24.29
CA THR A 47 7.42 19.49 -23.17
C THR A 47 8.82 19.07 -23.59
N GLY A 48 9.09 18.87 -24.89
CA GLY A 48 10.37 18.40 -25.41
C GLY A 48 10.69 16.92 -25.13
N GLY A 49 9.75 16.14 -24.58
CA GLY A 49 10.01 14.76 -24.17
C GLY A 49 8.83 13.82 -24.36
N VAL A 50 9.11 12.52 -24.43
CA VAL A 50 8.11 11.48 -24.73
C VAL A 50 7.76 10.56 -23.56
N ALA A 51 8.44 10.75 -22.42
CA ALA A 51 8.17 9.99 -21.20
C ALA A 51 6.68 10.00 -20.85
N PRO A 52 6.10 8.93 -20.30
CA PRO A 52 4.75 9.01 -19.76
C PRO A 52 4.69 10.03 -18.61
N GLY A 53 3.50 10.61 -18.39
CA GLY A 53 3.26 11.33 -17.14
C GLY A 53 3.25 10.38 -15.96
N LYS A 54 3.22 10.91 -14.73
CA LYS A 54 3.05 10.10 -13.52
C LYS A 54 1.79 9.24 -13.64
N LEU A 55 1.96 7.91 -13.62
CA LEU A 55 0.84 6.97 -13.54
C LEU A 55 0.47 6.78 -12.07
N GLY A 56 -0.79 7.09 -11.73
CA GLY A 56 -1.29 6.96 -10.36
C GLY A 56 -0.71 7.99 -9.37
N GLY A 57 -1.13 7.89 -8.12
CA GLY A 57 -0.60 8.72 -7.03
C GLY A 57 -0.86 10.22 -7.17
N HIS A 58 -1.88 10.63 -7.94
CA HIS A 58 -2.31 12.03 -8.04
C HIS A 58 -3.13 12.46 -6.83
N ARG A 59 -3.86 11.53 -6.21
CA ARG A 59 -4.62 11.80 -4.99
C ARG A 59 -3.66 11.94 -3.81
N LYS A 60 -3.60 13.13 -3.23
CA LYS A 60 -2.88 13.37 -1.97
C LYS A 60 -3.58 12.59 -0.83
N PRO A 61 -2.83 11.91 0.06
CA PRO A 61 -3.42 11.31 1.26
C PRO A 61 -4.12 12.36 2.11
N VAL A 62 -5.30 12.00 2.64
CA VAL A 62 -6.15 12.88 3.46
C VAL A 62 -5.44 13.33 4.74
N LEU A 63 -4.54 12.50 5.26
CA LEU A 63 -3.83 12.70 6.53
C LEU A 63 -2.53 13.52 6.41
N LEU A 64 -2.14 13.95 5.20
CA LEU A 64 -0.92 14.75 5.05
C LEU A 64 -0.93 16.07 5.86
N PRO A 65 -2.03 16.83 5.96
CA PRO A 65 -2.06 18.05 6.78
C PRO A 65 -1.90 17.77 8.28
N GLU A 66 -2.39 16.63 8.76
CA GLU A 66 -2.33 16.24 10.18
C GLU A 66 -1.06 15.45 10.53
N ARG A 67 -0.07 15.41 9.62
CA ARG A 67 1.11 14.57 9.75
C ARG A 67 1.86 14.81 11.06
N ASP A 68 2.15 16.07 11.35
CA ASP A 68 3.00 16.40 12.51
C ASP A 68 2.28 16.10 13.82
N TRP A 69 0.96 16.29 13.86
CA TRP A 69 0.14 15.92 15.00
C TRP A 69 0.08 14.39 15.18
N LEU A 70 -0.14 13.63 14.11
CA LEU A 70 -0.18 12.17 14.16
C LEU A 70 1.15 11.59 14.67
N LEU A 71 2.28 12.10 14.17
CA LEU A 71 3.60 11.65 14.61
C LEU A 71 3.87 12.00 16.08
N ALA A 72 3.53 13.20 16.51
CA ALA A 72 3.64 13.60 17.91
C ALA A 72 2.76 12.74 18.82
N ARG A 73 1.54 12.42 18.39
CA ARG A 73 0.59 11.60 19.16
C ARG A 73 1.06 10.17 19.32
N VAL A 74 1.54 9.54 18.24
CA VAL A 74 2.10 8.19 18.27
C VAL A 74 3.41 8.14 19.07
N ALA A 75 4.23 9.19 19.02
CA ALA A 75 5.44 9.27 19.84
C ALA A 75 5.12 9.41 21.33
N ALA A 76 4.06 10.15 21.69
CA ALA A 76 3.62 10.32 23.07
C ALA A 76 3.03 9.02 23.65
N GLU A 77 2.27 8.26 22.85
CA GLU A 77 1.64 7.02 23.28
C GLU A 77 1.74 5.93 22.20
N PRO A 78 2.82 5.13 22.21
CA PRO A 78 3.09 4.15 21.16
C PRO A 78 2.18 2.91 21.23
N ASP A 79 1.55 2.65 22.38
CA ASP A 79 0.63 1.52 22.59
C ASP A 79 -0.81 1.84 22.16
N LEU A 80 -1.06 3.06 21.66
CA LEU A 80 -2.39 3.49 21.22
C LEU A 80 -2.85 2.65 20.03
N THR A 81 -4.06 2.10 20.14
CA THR A 81 -4.65 1.34 19.04
C THR A 81 -4.98 2.25 17.86
N LEU A 82 -4.85 1.71 16.64
CA LEU A 82 -5.28 2.39 15.40
C LEU A 82 -6.73 2.89 15.46
N ARG A 83 -7.62 2.19 16.17
CA ARG A 83 -9.03 2.60 16.34
C ARG A 83 -9.17 3.76 17.31
N GLY A 84 -8.38 3.80 18.38
CA GLY A 84 -8.31 4.94 19.30
C GLY A 84 -7.81 6.19 18.59
N LEU A 85 -6.73 6.06 17.82
CA LEU A 85 -6.19 7.16 17.02
C LEU A 85 -7.19 7.65 15.95
N LEU A 86 -7.99 6.75 15.38
CA LEU A 86 -9.06 7.12 14.46
C LEU A 86 -10.19 7.90 15.15
N ALA A 87 -10.55 7.56 16.39
CA ALA A 87 -11.55 8.29 17.16
C ALA A 87 -11.08 9.72 17.46
N GLU A 88 -9.83 9.90 17.88
CA GLU A 88 -9.24 11.22 18.11
C GLU A 88 -9.20 12.07 16.82
N LEU A 89 -8.91 11.45 15.67
CA LEU A 89 -8.98 12.14 14.38
C LEU A 89 -10.40 12.62 14.05
N VAL A 90 -11.43 11.82 14.38
CA VAL A 90 -12.83 12.20 14.17
C VAL A 90 -13.23 13.35 15.08
N GLU A 91 -12.79 13.35 16.34
CA GLU A 91 -13.01 14.47 17.28
C GLU A 91 -12.38 15.77 16.79
N ARG A 92 -11.23 15.68 16.11
CA ARG A 92 -10.56 16.81 15.45
C ARG A 92 -11.22 17.24 14.13
N GLY A 93 -12.29 16.55 13.70
CA GLY A 93 -13.01 16.84 12.45
C GLY A 93 -12.40 16.23 11.19
N VAL A 94 -11.41 15.35 11.33
CA VAL A 94 -10.66 14.76 10.21
C VAL A 94 -11.27 13.40 9.84
N LYS A 95 -11.97 13.37 8.71
CA LYS A 95 -12.58 12.13 8.19
C LYS A 95 -11.51 11.25 7.52
N ALA A 96 -10.94 10.34 8.29
CA ALA A 96 -10.06 9.29 7.78
C ALA A 96 -10.75 7.92 7.85
N SER A 97 -10.32 6.97 7.02
CA SER A 97 -10.67 5.56 7.19
C SER A 97 -9.54 4.83 7.91
N TYR A 98 -9.86 3.70 8.53
CA TYR A 98 -8.86 2.82 9.15
C TYR A 98 -7.70 2.49 8.18
N GLY A 99 -8.03 2.14 6.94
CA GLY A 99 -7.02 1.84 5.91
C GLY A 99 -6.17 3.05 5.51
N ALA A 100 -6.74 4.26 5.48
CA ALA A 100 -5.98 5.47 5.19
C ALA A 100 -4.97 5.78 6.31
N LEU A 101 -5.36 5.57 7.57
CA LEU A 101 -4.49 5.73 8.73
C LEU A 101 -3.38 4.68 8.74
N TRP A 102 -3.71 3.41 8.46
CA TRP A 102 -2.71 2.34 8.37
C TRP A 102 -1.67 2.60 7.27
N LEU A 103 -2.11 2.94 6.05
CA LEU A 103 -1.21 3.28 4.94
C LEU A 103 -0.35 4.51 5.25
N PHE A 104 -0.89 5.47 6.00
CA PHE A 104 -0.14 6.64 6.44
C PHE A 104 0.98 6.25 7.41
N LEU A 105 0.67 5.48 8.46
CA LEU A 105 1.68 5.03 9.43
C LEU A 105 2.73 4.12 8.80
N GLU A 106 2.32 3.22 7.89
CA GLU A 106 3.23 2.35 7.13
C GLU A 106 4.21 3.19 6.28
N ARG A 107 3.70 4.25 5.61
CA ARG A 107 4.53 5.15 4.81
C ARG A 107 5.52 5.96 5.66
N GLU A 108 5.16 6.30 6.88
CA GLU A 108 6.04 6.98 7.85
C GLU A 108 7.00 6.00 8.55
N GLY A 109 6.98 4.71 8.21
CA GLY A 109 7.87 3.69 8.77
C GLY A 109 7.51 3.22 10.18
N LEU A 110 6.34 3.63 10.69
CA LEU A 110 5.84 3.26 11.99
C LEU A 110 5.19 1.88 11.92
N SER A 111 5.99 0.85 12.16
CA SER A 111 5.51 -0.53 12.30
C SER A 111 5.54 -0.94 13.77
N PHE A 112 4.46 -1.53 14.25
CA PHE A 112 4.44 -2.14 15.59
C PHE A 112 5.34 -3.38 15.57
N LYS A 113 6.52 -3.28 16.19
CA LYS A 113 7.43 -4.42 16.31
C LYS A 113 6.83 -5.46 17.24
N LYS A 114 6.30 -6.55 16.67
CA LYS A 114 5.83 -7.70 17.45
C LYS A 114 7.03 -8.37 18.14
N LYS A 115 7.19 -8.18 19.44
CA LYS A 115 8.05 -9.06 20.27
C LYS A 115 7.23 -10.31 20.57
N PRO A 116 7.61 -11.51 20.08
CA PRO A 116 6.90 -12.72 20.48
C PRO A 116 7.07 -12.88 22.00
N VAL A 117 5.96 -12.87 22.72
CA VAL A 117 5.92 -13.33 24.10
C VAL A 117 6.23 -14.83 24.05
N ARG A 118 7.51 -15.17 24.24
CA ARG A 118 7.96 -16.55 24.42
C ARG A 118 7.58 -16.99 25.83
N GLN A 119 6.28 -17.13 26.08
CA GLN A 119 5.78 -17.96 27.16
C GLN A 119 5.78 -19.39 26.62
N ARG A 120 6.81 -20.17 26.97
CA ARG A 120 6.65 -21.63 26.94
C ARG A 120 5.51 -21.93 27.92
N ALA A 121 4.54 -22.72 27.49
CA ALA A 121 3.66 -23.40 28.44
C ALA A 121 4.57 -24.12 29.43
N GLY A 122 4.50 -23.75 30.72
CA GLY A 122 5.16 -24.51 31.77
C GLY A 122 4.63 -25.95 31.72
N PRO A 123 5.45 -26.94 32.09
CA PRO A 123 4.98 -28.33 32.12
C PRO A 123 3.75 -28.40 33.02
N THR A 124 2.74 -29.14 32.57
CA THR A 124 1.58 -29.50 33.38
C THR A 124 2.10 -30.23 34.61
N ALA A 125 2.05 -29.58 35.78
CA ALA A 125 2.32 -30.24 37.04
C ALA A 125 1.40 -31.45 37.15
N ASP A 126 1.99 -32.60 37.46
CA ASP A 126 1.35 -33.89 37.54
C ASP A 126 0.00 -33.79 38.26
N ARG A 127 -1.09 -34.08 37.53
CA ARG A 127 -2.33 -34.46 38.20
C ARG A 127 -2.05 -35.78 38.90
N ALA A 128 -2.06 -35.76 40.24
CA ALA A 128 -2.04 -36.96 41.04
C ALA A 128 -3.10 -37.95 40.51
N ALA A 129 -2.68 -39.18 40.24
CA ALA A 129 -3.54 -40.23 39.75
C ALA A 129 -4.70 -40.44 40.74
N ALA A 130 -5.91 -40.67 40.20
CA ALA A 130 -7.07 -40.99 41.00
C ALA A 130 -6.80 -42.23 41.86
N ASN A 131 -7.08 -42.14 43.16
CA ASN A 131 -6.96 -43.28 44.06
C ASN A 131 -7.89 -44.41 43.63
N ALA A 132 -7.42 -45.65 43.72
CA ALA A 132 -8.21 -46.84 43.45
C ALA A 132 -9.36 -46.95 44.47
N VAL A 133 -10.56 -47.25 43.97
CA VAL A 133 -11.74 -47.56 44.78
C VAL A 133 -11.57 -48.91 45.46
N GLU A 134 -11.89 -48.96 46.75
CA GLU A 134 -11.77 -50.14 47.62
C GLU A 134 -12.74 -51.25 47.16
N GLU A 135 -12.26 -52.49 47.05
CA GLU A 135 -13.13 -53.64 46.78
C GLU A 135 -13.97 -53.95 48.03
N VAL A 136 -15.29 -53.90 47.87
CA VAL A 136 -16.24 -54.41 48.85
C VAL A 136 -16.11 -55.93 48.88
N SER A 137 -15.47 -56.46 49.93
CA SER A 137 -15.55 -57.87 50.28
C SER A 137 -16.97 -58.19 50.76
N GLY A 138 -17.69 -59.01 50.00
CA GLY A 138 -18.94 -59.59 50.45
C GLY A 138 -18.71 -60.64 51.54
N SER A 139 -19.63 -60.71 52.50
CA SER A 139 -19.91 -61.95 53.21
C SER A 139 -21.32 -61.97 53.82
N ALA A 140 -21.91 -63.17 53.74
CA ALA A 140 -23.17 -63.71 54.28
C ALA A 140 -24.45 -63.44 53.47
#